data_AF-A0A1N6IXI5-F1
#
_entry.id   AF-A0A1N6IXI5-F1
#
_cell.length_a   1.000
_cell.length_b   1.000
_cell.length_c   1.000
_cell.angle_alpha   90.00
_cell.angle_beta   90.00
_cell.angle_gamma   90.00
#
_symmetry.space_group_name_H-M   'P 1'
#
loop_
_entity.id
_entity.type
_entity.pdbx_description
1 polymer ?
#
loop_
_entity_poly.entity_id
_entity_poly.type
_entity_poly.pdbx_seq_one_letter_code
_entity_poly.pdbx_strand_id
1 'polypeptide(L)'
;MPPAAPFRDAAIAAAKAGKRPGEIAAEFDAPVSAIYQILKDARRGGHAIPRFNTAPRPRPGECWLRVRVAVATRRKLERAAEARGLSVSELSARLLDAVASDGLIDAVLDDGEGSA
;
A
#
# COMPACT_ATOMS: atom_id res chain seq x y z
N MET A 1 -29.01 25.40 -2.62
CA MET A 1 -28.80 24.48 -1.48
C MET A 1 -29.50 23.16 -1.82
N PRO A 2 -28.78 22.14 -2.31
CA PRO A 2 -29.38 20.87 -2.77
C PRO A 2 -29.39 19.80 -1.64
N PRO A 3 -30.19 18.72 -1.78
CA PRO A 3 -30.68 17.92 -0.66
C PRO A 3 -29.60 16.99 -0.10
N ALA A 4 -29.11 17.28 1.10
CA ALA A 4 -27.95 16.60 1.70
C ALA A 4 -28.21 15.16 2.21
N ALA A 5 -29.48 14.78 2.39
CA ALA A 5 -29.87 13.45 2.89
C ALA A 5 -29.81 12.32 1.83
N PRO A 6 -30.43 12.45 0.63
CA PRO A 6 -30.50 11.33 -0.32
C PRO A 6 -29.12 10.89 -0.85
N PHE A 7 -28.21 11.84 -1.06
CA PHE A 7 -26.85 11.54 -1.51
C PHE A 7 -26.05 10.77 -0.45
N ARG A 8 -26.17 11.18 0.82
CA ARG A 8 -25.48 10.54 1.95
C ARG A 8 -25.92 9.09 2.10
N ASP A 9 -27.22 8.84 2.07
CA ASP A 9 -27.77 7.49 2.25
C ASP A 9 -27.44 6.58 1.07
N ALA A 10 -27.46 7.11 -0.16
CA ALA A 10 -27.05 6.39 -1.36
C ALA A 10 -25.56 5.98 -1.31
N ALA A 11 -24.67 6.88 -0.90
CA ALA A 11 -23.24 6.59 -0.74
C ALA A 11 -22.99 5.52 0.34
N ILE A 12 -23.74 5.55 1.45
CA ILE A 12 -23.67 4.53 2.51
C ILE A 12 -24.15 3.17 1.99
N ALA A 13 -25.27 3.13 1.26
CA ALA A 13 -25.79 1.90 0.68
C ALA A 13 -24.82 1.27 -0.32
N ALA A 14 -24.24 2.08 -1.21
CA ALA A 14 -23.22 1.65 -2.16
C ALA A 14 -21.97 1.08 -1.45
N ALA A 15 -21.51 1.72 -0.38
CA ALA A 15 -20.38 1.23 0.41
C ALA A 15 -20.70 -0.06 1.18
N LYS A 16 -21.93 -0.23 1.69
CA LYS A 16 -22.39 -1.49 2.30
C LYS A 16 -22.43 -2.63 1.28
N ALA A 17 -22.75 -2.33 0.03
CA ALA A 17 -22.69 -3.28 -1.08
C ALA A 17 -21.25 -3.59 -1.55
N GLY A 18 -20.23 -2.99 -0.91
CA GLY A 18 -18.82 -3.29 -1.18
C GLY A 18 -18.16 -2.44 -2.26
N LYS A 19 -18.86 -1.45 -2.85
CA LYS A 19 -18.24 -0.49 -3.77
C LYS A 19 -17.18 0.33 -3.04
N ARG A 20 -16.03 0.56 -3.69
CA ARG A 20 -14.93 1.34 -3.11
C ARG A 20 -15.26 2.83 -3.12
N PRO A 21 -14.71 3.62 -2.19
CA PRO A 21 -14.97 5.06 -2.13
C PRO A 21 -14.66 5.82 -3.42
N GLY A 22 -13.65 5.39 -4.18
CA GLY A 22 -13.32 5.98 -5.48
C GLY A 22 -14.37 5.68 -6.57
N GLU A 23 -14.95 4.48 -6.56
CA GLU A 23 -16.02 4.10 -7.49
C GLU A 23 -17.31 4.86 -7.18
N ILE A 24 -17.63 4.98 -5.89
CA ILE A 24 -18.77 5.78 -5.41
C ILE A 24 -18.57 7.27 -5.79
N ALA A 25 -17.37 7.81 -5.58
CA ALA A 25 -17.06 9.18 -5.96
C ALA A 25 -17.28 9.46 -7.45
N ALA A 26 -16.85 8.54 -8.32
CA ALA A 26 -17.05 8.65 -9.76
C ALA A 26 -18.53 8.51 -10.16
N GLU A 27 -19.26 7.57 -9.53
CA GLU A 27 -20.67 7.32 -9.81
C GLU A 27 -21.57 8.50 -9.45
N PHE A 28 -21.23 9.23 -8.38
CA PHE A 28 -22.02 10.36 -7.90
C PHE A 28 -21.40 11.74 -8.19
N ASP A 29 -20.38 11.80 -9.05
CA ASP A 29 -19.62 13.02 -9.37
C ASP A 29 -19.26 13.86 -8.13
N ALA A 30 -18.70 13.18 -7.12
CA ALA A 30 -18.41 13.75 -5.82
C ALA A 30 -16.92 13.64 -5.48
N PRO A 31 -16.34 14.58 -4.72
CA PRO A 31 -14.98 14.44 -4.23
C PRO A 31 -14.82 13.16 -3.39
N VAL A 32 -13.79 12.37 -3.68
CA VAL A 32 -13.45 11.15 -2.92
C VAL A 32 -13.30 11.45 -1.42
N SER A 33 -12.77 12.62 -1.08
CA SER A 33 -12.66 13.10 0.31
C SER A 33 -14.03 13.24 1.00
N ALA A 34 -15.04 13.71 0.29
CA ALA A 34 -16.41 13.82 0.80
C ALA A 34 -17.01 12.43 1.08
N ILE A 35 -16.77 11.45 0.20
CA ILE A 35 -17.19 10.07 0.42
C ILE A 35 -16.50 9.48 1.67
N TYR A 36 -15.19 9.67 1.82
CA TYR A 36 -14.49 9.22 3.03
C TYR A 36 -15.06 9.83 4.32
N GLN A 37 -15.41 11.12 4.28
CA GLN A 37 -16.02 11.81 5.41
C GLN A 37 -17.42 11.25 5.73
N ILE A 38 -18.27 11.06 4.72
CA ILE A 38 -19.60 10.46 4.87
C ILE A 38 -19.50 9.06 5.49
N LEU A 39 -18.62 8.21 4.96
CA LEU A 39 -18.44 6.84 5.46
C LEU A 39 -17.84 6.83 6.87
N LYS A 40 -16.97 7.79 7.21
CA LYS A 40 -16.45 7.96 8.56
C LYS A 40 -17.57 8.31 9.55
N ASP A 41 -18.41 9.28 9.22
CA ASP A 41 -19.53 9.69 10.06
C ASP A 41 -20.59 8.59 10.19
N ALA A 42 -20.87 7.86 9.12
CA ALA A 42 -21.79 6.73 9.15
C ALA A 42 -21.29 5.57 10.02
N ARG A 43 -19.99 5.23 9.96
CA ARG A 43 -19.40 4.23 10.86
C ARG A 43 -19.49 4.68 12.33
N ARG A 44 -19.23 5.96 12.60
CA ARG A 44 -19.40 6.53 13.95
C ARG A 44 -20.85 6.47 14.43
N GLY A 45 -21.80 6.62 13.51
CA GLY A 45 -23.24 6.45 13.76
C GLY A 45 -23.71 4.99 13.86
N GLY A 46 -22.80 4.00 13.88
CA GLY A 46 -23.15 2.59 14.06
C GLY A 46 -23.44 1.81 12.77
N HIS A 47 -23.25 2.40 11.59
CA HIS A 47 -23.41 1.65 10.34
C HIS A 47 -22.26 0.67 10.14
N ALA A 48 -22.57 -0.60 9.93
CA ALA A 48 -21.61 -1.63 9.54
C ALA A 48 -21.14 -1.43 8.09
N ILE A 49 -20.11 -0.59 7.89
CA ILE A 49 -19.51 -0.28 6.58
C ILE A 49 -18.07 -0.79 6.57
N PRO A 50 -17.66 -1.61 5.57
CA PRO A 50 -16.29 -2.11 5.46
C PRO A 50 -15.26 -0.98 5.48
N ARG A 51 -14.10 -1.22 6.11
CA ARG A 51 -12.93 -0.34 5.94
C ARG A 51 -12.19 -0.78 4.68
N PHE A 52 -12.25 0.07 3.66
CA PHE A 52 -11.52 -0.13 2.40
C PHE A 52 -10.05 0.23 2.63
N ASN A 53 -9.28 -0.69 3.23
CA ASN A 53 -7.84 -0.52 3.35
C ASN A 53 -7.20 -0.64 1.96
N THR A 54 -6.39 0.36 1.61
CA THR A 54 -5.74 0.50 0.31
C THR A 54 -4.46 -0.32 0.17
N ALA A 55 -3.93 -0.84 1.27
CA ALA A 55 -2.72 -1.66 1.23
C ALA A 55 -3.09 -3.13 0.95
N PRO A 56 -2.49 -3.77 -0.07
CA PRO A 56 -2.51 -5.23 -0.20
C PRO A 56 -2.08 -5.84 1.14
N ARG A 57 -2.73 -6.88 1.64
CA ARG A 57 -2.15 -7.61 2.77
C ARG A 57 -0.95 -8.42 2.26
N PRO A 58 0.16 -8.50 3.02
CA PRO A 58 1.23 -9.43 2.69
C PRO A 58 0.66 -10.85 2.70
N ARG A 59 1.17 -11.72 1.82
CA ARG A 59 0.68 -13.11 1.74
C ARG A 59 1.06 -13.87 3.01
N PRO A 60 0.41 -15.00 3.32
CA PRO A 60 0.86 -15.87 4.42
C PRO A 60 2.35 -16.20 4.26
N GLY A 61 3.16 -15.90 5.28
CA GLY A 61 4.62 -16.07 5.24
C GLY A 61 5.42 -14.82 4.82
N GLU A 62 4.76 -13.76 4.35
CA GLU A 62 5.42 -12.49 4.02
C GLU A 62 5.23 -11.45 5.15
N CYS A 63 6.21 -10.57 5.33
CA CYS A 63 6.11 -9.44 6.25
C CYS A 63 6.43 -8.11 5.55
N TRP A 64 5.94 -7.02 6.12
CA TRP A 64 6.31 -5.69 5.64
C TRP A 64 7.67 -5.30 6.20
N LEU A 65 8.65 -5.18 5.31
CA LEU A 65 9.95 -4.58 5.63
C LEU A 65 10.06 -3.20 4.97
N ARG A 66 10.29 -2.15 5.78
CA ARG A 66 10.55 -0.79 5.29
C ARG A 66 11.98 -0.39 5.61
N VAL A 67 12.82 -0.35 4.59
CA VAL A 67 14.23 0.05 4.70
C VAL A 67 14.42 1.40 4.02
N ARG A 68 15.10 2.32 4.69
CA ARG A 68 15.57 3.56 4.06
C ARG A 68 16.87 3.28 3.34
N VAL A 69 16.91 3.55 2.05
CA VAL A 69 18.12 3.41 1.23
C VAL A 69 18.48 4.74 0.58
N ALA A 70 19.77 4.95 0.31
CA ALA A 70 20.23 6.10 -0.45
C ALA A 70 19.65 6.10 -1.88
N VAL A 71 19.45 7.29 -2.44
CA VAL A 71 18.93 7.46 -3.82
C VAL A 71 19.83 6.77 -4.84
N ALA A 72 21.15 6.83 -4.65
CA ALA A 72 22.12 6.16 -5.52
C ALA A 72 21.95 4.64 -5.50
N THR A 73 21.74 4.04 -4.33
CA THR A 73 21.47 2.60 -4.18
C THR A 73 20.17 2.20 -4.88
N ARG A 74 19.10 3.00 -4.71
CA ARG A 74 17.83 2.76 -5.41
C ARG A 74 18.02 2.73 -6.93
N ARG A 75 18.79 3.68 -7.51
CA ARG A 75 19.08 3.70 -8.95
C ARG A 75 19.83 2.47 -9.45
N LYS A 76 20.76 1.94 -8.64
CA LYS A 76 21.48 0.69 -8.97
C LYS A 76 20.51 -0.50 -8.97
N LEU A 77 19.63 -0.58 -7.98
CA LEU A 77 18.60 -1.61 -7.89
C LEU A 77 17.59 -1.52 -9.04
N GLU A 78 17.19 -0.31 -9.45
CA GLU A 78 16.29 -0.10 -10.60
C GLU A 78 16.84 -0.73 -11.88
N ARG A 79 18.10 -0.46 -12.23
CA ARG A 79 18.74 -1.07 -13.41
C ARG A 79 18.79 -2.60 -13.31
N ALA A 80 19.12 -3.12 -12.14
CA ALA A 80 19.19 -4.56 -11.91
C ALA A 80 17.81 -5.23 -11.95
N ALA A 81 16.76 -4.52 -11.54
CA ALA A 81 15.39 -4.99 -11.51
C ALA A 81 14.78 -4.97 -12.91
N GLU A 82 14.99 -3.89 -13.66
CA GLU A 82 14.56 -3.74 -15.06
C GLU A 82 15.15 -4.83 -15.94
N ALA A 83 16.45 -5.12 -15.82
CA ALA A 83 17.12 -6.21 -16.54
C ALA A 83 16.51 -7.60 -16.26
N ARG A 84 15.76 -7.76 -15.16
CA ARG A 84 15.13 -9.02 -14.73
C ARG A 84 13.60 -8.98 -14.87
N GLY A 85 13.03 -7.88 -15.37
CA GLY A 85 11.57 -7.70 -15.45
C GLY A 85 10.88 -7.66 -14.08
N LEU A 86 11.59 -7.30 -13.01
CA LEU A 86 11.09 -7.26 -11.64
C LEU A 86 10.86 -5.82 -11.17
N SER A 87 10.00 -5.64 -10.18
CA SER A 87 9.97 -4.38 -9.43
C SER A 87 11.17 -4.26 -8.50
N VAL A 88 11.57 -3.04 -8.14
CA VAL A 88 12.66 -2.80 -7.18
C VAL A 88 12.38 -3.48 -5.84
N SER A 89 11.14 -3.45 -5.36
CA SER A 89 10.74 -4.09 -4.11
C SER A 89 10.88 -5.61 -4.19
N GLU A 90 10.48 -6.21 -5.32
CA GLU A 90 10.58 -7.65 -5.52
C GLU A 90 12.02 -8.13 -5.66
N LEU A 91 12.86 -7.38 -6.41
CA LEU A 91 14.29 -7.65 -6.45
C LEU A 91 14.91 -7.54 -5.05
N SER A 92 14.57 -6.50 -4.29
CA SER A 92 15.13 -6.27 -2.95
C SER A 92 14.73 -7.39 -1.98
N ALA A 93 13.47 -7.85 -2.03
CA ALA A 93 13.02 -8.98 -1.22
C ALA A 93 13.81 -10.25 -1.56
N ARG A 94 13.90 -10.60 -2.85
CA ARG A 94 14.67 -11.77 -3.30
C ARG A 94 16.14 -11.70 -2.92
N LEU A 95 16.74 -10.50 -2.99
CA LEU A 95 18.13 -10.30 -2.59
C LEU A 95 18.32 -10.56 -1.10
N LEU A 96 17.44 -10.00 -0.25
CA LEU A 96 17.51 -10.21 1.20
C LEU A 96 17.27 -11.67 1.57
N ASP A 97 16.31 -12.33 0.92
CA ASP A 97 16.03 -13.75 1.14
C ASP A 97 17.24 -14.62 0.76
N ALA A 98 17.89 -14.33 -0.38
CA ALA A 98 19.09 -15.06 -0.81
C ALA A 98 20.27 -14.84 0.15
N VAL A 99 20.55 -13.59 0.51
CA VAL A 99 21.63 -13.25 1.46
C VAL A 99 21.42 -13.92 2.82
N ALA A 100 20.19 -13.95 3.31
CA ALA A 100 19.86 -14.61 4.56
C ALA A 100 19.93 -16.15 4.47
N SER A 101 19.44 -16.73 3.37
CA SER A 101 19.41 -18.19 3.17
C SER A 101 20.80 -18.79 2.98
N ASP A 102 21.69 -18.06 2.30
CA ASP A 102 23.05 -18.51 2.00
C ASP A 102 24.05 -18.14 3.11
N GLY A 103 23.58 -17.55 4.23
CA GLY A 103 24.45 -17.17 5.35
C GLY A 103 25.44 -16.05 5.02
N LEU A 104 25.14 -15.21 4.02
CA LEU A 104 26.04 -14.16 3.52
C LEU A 104 25.94 -12.84 4.30
N ILE A 105 25.14 -12.79 5.37
CA ILE A 105 24.90 -11.55 6.13
C ILE A 105 26.22 -10.99 6.67
N ASP A 106 26.96 -11.79 7.41
CA ASP A 106 28.21 -11.37 8.05
C ASP A 106 29.24 -10.99 6.97
N ALA A 107 29.36 -11.81 5.92
CA ALA A 107 30.27 -11.52 4.80
C ALA A 107 29.97 -10.19 4.10
N VAL A 108 28.69 -9.85 3.88
CA VAL A 108 28.29 -8.59 3.21
C VAL A 108 28.46 -7.37 4.13
N LEU A 109 28.31 -7.54 5.44
CA LEU A 109 28.46 -6.46 6.41
C LEU A 109 29.93 -6.20 6.77
N ASP A 110 30.72 -7.26 6.90
CA ASP A 110 32.12 -7.20 7.34
C ASP A 110 33.08 -6.78 6.21
N ASP A 111 32.74 -7.02 4.94
CA ASP A 111 33.51 -6.53 3.78
C ASP A 111 33.56 -4.99 3.67
N GLY A 112 32.86 -4.27 4.56
CA GLY A 112 32.86 -2.81 4.69
C GLY A 112 33.73 -2.24 5.81
N GLU A 113 34.22 -3.05 6.76
CA GLU A 113 35.09 -2.57 7.87
C GLU A 113 36.55 -2.31 7.44
N GLY A 114 36.79 -2.20 6.14
CA GLY A 114 38.09 -1.93 5.52
C GLY A 114 38.11 -0.66 4.66
N SER A 115 37.66 0.49 5.17
CA SER A 115 38.21 1.77 4.71
C SER A 115 38.00 2.87 5.76
N ALA A 116 39.10 3.18 6.45
CA ALA A 116 39.36 4.50 7.03
C ALA A 116 39.46 5.57 5.93
#